data_AF-B7KMW9-F1
#
_entry.id   AF-B7KMW9-F1
#
_cell.length_a   1.000
_cell.length_b   1.000
_cell.length_c   1.000
_cell.angle_alpha   90.00
_cell.angle_beta   90.00
_cell.angle_gamma   90.00
#
_symmetry.space_group_name_H-M   'P 1'
#
loop_
_entity.id
_entity.type
_entity.pdbx_description
1 polymer ?
#
loop_
_entity_poly.entity_id
_entity_poly.type
_entity_poly.pdbx_seq_one_letter_code
_entity_poly.pdbx_strand_id
1 'polypeptide(L)'
;MIDSYEFDVFLAYNSVDKPLVKAIAKYLKSKGLRLWFDEEQIKPGDPIADRVIEGIFQSPVALLFIGTSGFGKFQRLWELNTLIMLCCQENIRIIPILLPGVDLNSRQLGLFYGIECLQFHQSVDETEKLEKLVQAIRGDQRLTSNVCIIDEGLGSFVVNIMGRLIEGGDIRSQNTPIGEPTKEAIKELENITGMTICNANLVRYATFNFKLKDGTEVKTWTRPLLGGDHIFLSAPDGRVIFCGFVWLKSYNLKQAIENIKTNCT
;
A
#
# COMPACT_ATOMS: atom_id res chain seq x y z
N MET A 1 -9.77 -9.42 17.97
CA MET A 1 -10.41 -8.13 18.30
C MET A 1 -10.88 -7.54 16.98
N ILE A 2 -12.07 -6.94 16.92
CA ILE A 2 -12.51 -6.25 15.70
C ILE A 2 -11.68 -4.98 15.65
N ASP A 3 -10.68 -4.93 14.77
CA ASP A 3 -9.93 -3.71 14.49
C ASP A 3 -10.96 -2.68 13.98
N SER A 4 -11.35 -1.75 14.84
CA SER A 4 -12.33 -0.72 14.48
C SER A 4 -11.60 0.31 13.63
N TYR A 5 -11.74 0.21 12.31
CA TYR A 5 -11.28 1.23 11.39
C TYR A 5 -11.83 2.62 11.78
N GLU A 6 -10.98 3.64 11.73
CA GLU A 6 -11.35 5.02 12.05
C GLU A 6 -12.31 5.58 10.97
N PHE A 7 -12.10 5.14 9.73
CA PHE A 7 -12.89 5.52 8.57
C PHE A 7 -13.56 4.29 7.97
N ASP A 8 -14.72 4.50 7.36
CA ASP A 8 -15.41 3.46 6.60
C ASP A 8 -14.85 3.38 5.18
N VAL A 9 -14.28 4.48 4.67
CA VAL A 9 -13.80 4.57 3.29
C VAL A 9 -12.75 5.66 3.07
N PHE A 10 -11.75 5.35 2.24
CA PHE A 10 -10.73 6.27 1.73
C PHE A 10 -11.11 6.83 0.36
N LEU A 11 -10.97 8.13 0.13
CA LEU A 11 -11.27 8.77 -1.16
C LEU A 11 -9.98 9.07 -1.95
N ALA A 12 -9.73 8.31 -3.02
CA ALA A 12 -8.61 8.49 -3.94
C ALA A 12 -9.08 9.18 -5.21
N TYR A 13 -8.56 10.37 -5.51
CA TYR A 13 -9.00 11.16 -6.66
C TYR A 13 -7.93 12.14 -7.14
N ASN A 14 -8.09 12.61 -8.38
CA ASN A 14 -7.26 13.66 -8.95
C ASN A 14 -7.77 15.04 -8.49
N SER A 15 -6.87 15.95 -8.13
CA SER A 15 -7.22 17.26 -7.58
C SER A 15 -8.13 18.10 -8.49
N VAL A 16 -8.09 17.89 -9.81
CA VAL A 16 -9.01 18.55 -10.77
C VAL A 16 -10.46 18.11 -10.59
N ASP A 17 -10.67 16.88 -10.11
CA ASP A 17 -11.98 16.26 -9.88
C ASP A 17 -12.52 16.55 -8.47
N LYS A 18 -11.76 17.28 -7.63
CA LYS A 18 -12.13 17.66 -6.24
C LYS A 18 -13.57 18.19 -6.12
N PRO A 19 -14.06 19.08 -6.99
CA PRO A 19 -15.43 19.59 -6.87
C PRO A 19 -16.50 18.50 -6.96
N LEU A 20 -16.32 17.53 -7.88
CA LEU A 20 -17.24 16.42 -8.08
C LEU A 20 -17.18 15.43 -6.91
N VAL A 21 -15.95 15.10 -6.47
CA VAL A 21 -15.73 14.20 -5.32
C VAL A 21 -16.29 14.79 -4.03
N LYS A 22 -16.19 16.11 -3.84
CA LYS A 22 -16.76 16.81 -2.68
C LYS A 22 -18.29 16.70 -2.62
N ALA A 23 -18.97 16.75 -3.76
CA ALA A 23 -20.43 16.54 -3.83
C ALA A 23 -20.81 15.12 -3.38
N ILE A 24 -20.10 14.11 -3.89
CA ILE A 24 -20.29 12.70 -3.49
C ILE A 24 -19.97 12.52 -2.00
N ALA A 25 -18.86 13.07 -1.51
CA ALA A 25 -18.46 13.00 -0.11
C ALA A 25 -19.52 13.60 0.82
N LYS A 26 -20.12 14.73 0.46
CA LYS A 26 -21.23 15.33 1.21
C LYS A 26 -22.43 14.39 1.31
N TYR A 27 -22.79 13.71 0.21
CA TYR A 27 -23.85 12.72 0.22
C TYR A 27 -23.51 11.52 1.11
N LEU A 28 -22.31 10.93 0.96
CA LEU A 28 -21.88 9.78 1.77
C LEU A 28 -21.89 10.10 3.27
N LYS A 29 -21.44 11.30 3.65
CA LYS A 29 -21.53 11.80 5.03
C LYS A 29 -22.96 11.96 5.53
N SER A 30 -23.87 12.44 4.68
CA SER A 30 -25.30 12.55 5.03
C SER A 30 -25.93 11.18 5.34
N LYS A 31 -25.33 10.10 4.85
CA LYS A 31 -25.71 8.72 5.16
C LYS A 31 -24.96 8.15 6.37
N GLY A 32 -24.15 8.95 7.07
CA GLY A 32 -23.44 8.56 8.30
C GLY A 32 -22.15 7.78 8.07
N LEU A 33 -21.56 7.82 6.86
CA LEU A 33 -20.26 7.21 6.60
C LEU A 33 -19.12 8.14 7.05
N ARG A 34 -18.12 7.56 7.71
CA ARG A 34 -16.86 8.21 8.10
C ARG A 34 -15.89 8.14 6.94
N LEU A 35 -15.49 9.27 6.39
CA LEU A 35 -14.66 9.33 5.18
C LEU A 35 -13.27 9.83 5.53
N TRP A 36 -12.24 9.17 5.01
CA TRP A 36 -10.93 9.80 4.91
C TRP A 36 -10.90 10.66 3.64
N PHE A 37 -10.86 11.98 3.83
CA PHE A 37 -10.84 12.99 2.76
C PHE A 37 -9.71 13.99 3.04
N ASP A 38 -8.72 14.07 2.15
CA ASP A 38 -7.50 14.90 2.28
C ASP A 38 -7.78 16.34 2.72
N GLU A 39 -8.82 17.00 2.20
CA GLU A 39 -9.21 18.37 2.51
C GLU A 39 -9.48 18.58 4.01
N GLU A 40 -9.85 17.51 4.72
CA GLU A 40 -10.21 17.54 6.13
C GLU A 40 -9.15 16.89 7.02
N GLN A 41 -8.43 15.90 6.50
CA GLN A 41 -7.50 15.09 7.28
C GLN A 41 -6.06 15.62 7.25
N ILE A 42 -5.69 16.39 6.22
CA ILE A 42 -4.33 16.93 6.06
C ILE A 42 -4.31 18.40 6.46
N LYS A 43 -3.50 18.73 7.48
CA LYS A 43 -3.31 20.09 7.98
C LYS A 43 -2.02 20.72 7.43
N PRO A 44 -1.91 22.07 7.40
CA PRO A 44 -0.66 22.73 7.06
C PRO A 44 0.48 22.28 7.99
N GLY A 45 1.56 21.76 7.40
CA GLY A 45 2.71 21.21 8.13
C GLY A 45 2.73 19.69 8.27
N ASP A 46 1.63 18.99 7.92
CA ASP A 46 1.59 17.53 7.97
C ASP A 46 2.49 16.90 6.89
N PRO A 47 3.15 15.75 7.18
CA PRO A 47 3.78 14.93 6.17
C PRO A 47 2.71 14.25 5.30
N ILE A 48 2.39 14.86 4.17
CA ILE A 48 1.27 14.46 3.27
C ILE A 48 1.28 12.96 2.96
N ALA A 49 2.45 12.38 2.66
CA ALA A 49 2.56 10.97 2.32
C ALA A 49 2.12 10.08 3.49
N ASP A 50 2.64 10.32 4.68
CA ASP A 50 2.35 9.50 5.86
C ASP A 50 0.85 9.54 6.20
N ARG A 51 0.22 10.73 6.15
CA ARG A 51 -1.22 10.89 6.40
C ARG A 51 -2.07 10.11 5.39
N VAL A 52 -1.64 10.07 4.12
CA VAL A 52 -2.32 9.29 3.08
C VAL A 52 -2.23 7.80 3.38
N ILE A 53 -1.05 7.27 3.72
CA ILE A 53 -0.88 5.85 4.06
C ILE A 53 -1.69 5.49 5.32
N GLU A 54 -1.67 6.36 6.34
CA GLU A 54 -2.51 6.20 7.53
C GLU A 54 -3.98 6.08 7.15
N GLY A 55 -4.46 6.99 6.30
CA GLY A 55 -5.84 6.96 5.80
C GLY A 55 -6.20 5.69 5.04
N ILE A 56 -5.27 5.15 4.25
CA ILE A 56 -5.45 3.89 3.54
C ILE A 56 -5.61 2.75 4.56
N PHE A 57 -4.69 2.59 5.53
CA PHE A 57 -4.76 1.47 6.48
C PHE A 57 -5.85 1.61 7.54
N GLN A 58 -6.32 2.82 7.79
CA GLN A 58 -7.47 3.10 8.66
C GLN A 58 -8.81 3.03 7.93
N SER A 59 -8.82 2.58 6.67
CA SER A 59 -10.03 2.41 5.86
C SER A 59 -10.09 0.99 5.27
N PRO A 60 -11.21 0.27 5.41
CA PRO A 60 -11.35 -1.05 4.82
C PRO A 60 -11.76 -1.03 3.33
N VAL A 61 -12.21 0.13 2.84
CA VAL A 61 -12.63 0.36 1.46
C VAL A 61 -11.92 1.59 0.91
N ALA A 62 -11.51 1.56 -0.35
CA ALA A 62 -11.00 2.71 -1.09
C ALA A 62 -11.86 2.98 -2.33
N LEU A 63 -12.41 4.19 -2.44
CA LEU A 63 -13.03 4.66 -3.69
C LEU A 63 -11.95 5.28 -4.56
N LEU A 64 -11.85 4.79 -5.79
CA LEU A 64 -10.93 5.32 -6.78
C LEU A 64 -11.71 6.08 -7.84
N PHE A 65 -11.74 7.41 -7.74
CA PHE A 65 -12.43 8.28 -8.69
C PHE A 65 -11.57 8.53 -9.93
N ILE A 66 -12.19 8.35 -11.08
CA ILE A 66 -11.58 8.51 -12.40
C ILE A 66 -12.40 9.54 -13.15
N GLY A 67 -11.79 10.71 -13.41
CA GLY A 67 -12.36 11.79 -14.23
C GLY A 67 -11.86 11.77 -15.67
N THR A 68 -12.34 12.71 -16.48
CA THR A 68 -11.95 12.86 -17.90
C THR A 68 -10.48 13.21 -18.08
N SER A 69 -9.85 13.75 -17.05
CA SER A 69 -8.40 13.96 -16.97
C SER A 69 -7.63 12.66 -16.70
N GLY A 70 -8.33 11.51 -16.69
CA GLY A 70 -7.82 10.21 -16.25
C GLY A 70 -7.35 10.27 -14.81
N PHE A 71 -6.32 9.48 -14.51
CA PHE A 71 -5.66 9.52 -13.20
C PHE A 71 -4.87 10.82 -12.94
N GLY A 72 -4.83 11.73 -13.93
CA GLY A 72 -4.15 13.02 -13.86
C GLY A 72 -2.68 12.95 -13.51
N LYS A 73 -2.13 14.12 -13.20
CA LYS A 73 -0.88 14.22 -12.43
C LYS A 73 -1.17 13.81 -11.00
N PHE A 74 -1.34 12.52 -10.76
CA PHE A 74 -1.14 11.84 -9.47
C PHE A 74 0.34 11.98 -8.99
N GLN A 75 1.01 13.08 -9.38
CA GLN A 75 2.40 13.44 -9.17
C GLN A 75 2.41 14.45 -8.02
N ARG A 76 2.92 14.08 -6.85
CA ARG A 76 4.37 14.04 -6.66
C ARG A 76 4.86 12.93 -5.71
N LEU A 77 4.00 12.07 -5.18
CA LEU A 77 4.43 11.11 -4.13
C LEU A 77 3.96 9.67 -4.30
N TRP A 78 2.87 9.38 -5.02
CA TRP A 78 2.34 8.01 -5.11
C TRP A 78 1.97 7.73 -6.56
N GLU A 79 2.26 6.54 -7.08
CA GLU A 79 1.73 6.11 -8.37
C GLU A 79 0.39 5.41 -8.10
N LEU A 80 -0.59 5.50 -9.01
CA LEU A 80 -1.85 4.76 -8.92
C LEU A 80 -1.59 3.28 -8.61
N ASN A 81 -0.55 2.73 -9.23
CA ASN A 81 -0.07 1.37 -9.01
C ASN A 81 0.32 1.12 -7.55
N THR A 82 0.90 2.10 -6.86
CA THR A 82 1.27 1.99 -5.45
C THR A 82 0.04 1.94 -4.55
N LEU A 83 -0.98 2.76 -4.81
CA LEU A 83 -2.25 2.69 -4.08
C LEU A 83 -2.92 1.33 -4.30
N ILE A 84 -3.03 0.89 -5.54
CA ILE A 84 -3.64 -0.41 -5.88
C ILE A 84 -2.87 -1.55 -5.19
N MET A 85 -1.53 -1.51 -5.25
CA MET A 85 -0.65 -2.47 -4.59
C MET A 85 -0.87 -2.51 -3.08
N LEU A 86 -0.85 -1.35 -2.41
CA LEU A 86 -1.07 -1.27 -0.96
C LEU A 86 -2.43 -1.85 -0.57
N CYS A 87 -3.47 -1.51 -1.33
CA CYS A 87 -4.80 -2.05 -1.08
C CYS A 87 -4.87 -3.57 -1.31
N CYS A 88 -4.23 -4.11 -2.36
CA CYS A 88 -4.10 -5.57 -2.56
C CYS A 88 -3.39 -6.23 -1.37
N GLN A 89 -2.27 -5.65 -0.91
CA GLN A 89 -1.46 -6.23 0.18
C GLN A 89 -2.20 -6.24 1.52
N GLU A 90 -2.92 -5.17 1.84
CA GLU A 90 -3.67 -5.05 3.10
C GLU A 90 -5.13 -5.53 2.97
N ASN A 91 -5.49 -6.18 1.87
CA ASN A 91 -6.83 -6.70 1.58
C ASN A 91 -7.93 -5.62 1.74
N ILE A 92 -7.62 -4.39 1.30
CA ILE A 92 -8.53 -3.26 1.25
C ILE A 92 -9.34 -3.35 -0.05
N ARG A 93 -10.66 -3.29 0.07
CA ARG A 93 -11.55 -3.38 -1.09
C ARG A 93 -11.51 -2.09 -1.92
N ILE A 94 -11.15 -2.20 -3.19
CA ILE A 94 -11.20 -1.06 -4.13
C ILE A 94 -12.54 -1.04 -4.87
N ILE A 95 -13.17 0.13 -4.95
CA ILE A 95 -14.35 0.38 -5.77
C ILE A 95 -14.01 1.49 -6.77
N PRO A 96 -13.81 1.16 -8.06
CA PRO A 96 -13.57 2.16 -9.10
C PRO A 96 -14.84 2.95 -9.41
N ILE A 97 -14.74 4.28 -9.45
CA ILE A 97 -15.83 5.21 -9.72
C ILE A 97 -15.49 6.03 -10.97
N LEU A 98 -16.31 5.91 -12.01
CA LEU A 98 -16.17 6.73 -13.22
C LEU A 98 -17.05 7.96 -13.08
N LEU A 99 -16.43 9.13 -13.15
CA LEU A 99 -17.11 10.42 -13.11
C LEU A 99 -17.76 10.74 -14.46
N PRO A 100 -18.74 11.67 -14.50
CA PRO A 100 -19.42 12.04 -15.74
C PRO A 100 -18.44 12.43 -16.86
N GLY A 101 -18.74 11.96 -18.08
CA GLY A 101 -17.96 12.24 -19.28
C GLY A 101 -16.75 11.35 -19.51
N VAL A 102 -16.47 10.40 -18.61
CA VAL A 102 -15.41 9.40 -18.83
C VAL A 102 -15.90 8.32 -19.80
N ASP A 103 -15.14 8.15 -20.88
CA ASP A 103 -15.22 6.99 -21.76
C ASP A 103 -13.91 6.21 -21.63
N LEU A 104 -13.96 5.06 -20.96
CA LEU A 104 -12.77 4.24 -20.76
C LEU A 104 -12.45 3.46 -22.04
N ASN A 105 -11.55 4.01 -22.85
CA ASN A 105 -10.93 3.26 -23.92
C ASN A 105 -10.22 2.01 -23.34
N SER A 106 -10.25 0.90 -24.08
CA SER A 106 -9.86 -0.47 -23.69
C SER A 106 -8.52 -0.62 -22.95
N ARG A 107 -7.57 0.29 -23.11
CA ARG A 107 -6.26 0.28 -22.41
C ARG A 107 -6.33 0.60 -20.91
N GLN A 108 -7.30 1.42 -20.48
CA GLN A 108 -7.47 1.79 -19.06
C GLN A 108 -8.31 0.76 -18.29
N LEU A 109 -9.12 -0.03 -18.99
CA LEU A 109 -9.90 -1.14 -18.44
C LEU A 109 -9.03 -2.32 -17.99
N GLY A 110 -7.81 -2.47 -18.52
CA GLY A 110 -6.90 -3.55 -18.14
C GLY A 110 -6.59 -3.60 -16.65
N LEU A 111 -6.52 -2.45 -15.97
CA LEU A 111 -6.27 -2.36 -14.52
C LEU A 111 -7.46 -2.83 -13.66
N PHE A 112 -8.66 -2.86 -14.24
CA PHE A 112 -9.90 -3.26 -13.56
C PHE A 112 -10.55 -4.46 -14.23
N TYR A 113 -9.78 -5.26 -14.97
CA TYR A 113 -10.30 -6.46 -15.61
C TYR A 113 -10.87 -7.39 -14.52
N GLY A 114 -12.17 -7.69 -14.60
CA GLY A 114 -12.88 -8.47 -13.59
C GLY A 114 -13.42 -7.69 -12.39
N ILE A 115 -13.32 -6.35 -12.36
CA ILE A 115 -13.90 -5.49 -11.31
C ILE A 115 -15.05 -4.67 -11.91
N GLU A 116 -16.21 -4.70 -11.27
CA GLU A 116 -17.35 -3.85 -11.67
C GLU A 116 -17.10 -2.39 -11.23
N CYS A 117 -17.02 -1.49 -12.21
CA CYS A 117 -16.95 -0.05 -11.96
C CYS A 117 -18.35 0.55 -11.76
N LEU A 118 -18.47 1.53 -10.86
CA LEU A 118 -19.67 2.35 -10.75
C LEU A 118 -19.52 3.63 -11.57
N GLN A 119 -20.32 3.78 -12.62
CA GLN A 119 -20.25 4.92 -13.52
C GLN A 119 -21.40 5.90 -13.32
N PHE A 120 -21.04 7.16 -13.11
CA PHE A 120 -21.92 8.32 -13.26
C PHE A 120 -21.89 8.77 -14.72
N HIS A 121 -23.06 8.91 -15.34
CA HIS A 121 -23.16 9.17 -16.77
C HIS A 121 -23.39 10.65 -17.04
N GLN A 122 -24.31 11.26 -16.31
CA GLN A 122 -24.76 12.63 -16.53
C GLN A 122 -24.33 13.56 -15.41
N SER A 123 -24.45 13.12 -14.15
CA SER A 123 -24.15 13.94 -12.98
C SER A 123 -23.78 13.08 -11.78
N VAL A 124 -22.99 13.64 -10.86
CA VAL A 124 -22.68 13.00 -9.57
C VAL A 124 -23.87 12.96 -8.60
N ASP A 125 -24.97 13.65 -8.92
CA ASP A 125 -26.21 13.67 -8.13
C ASP A 125 -27.18 12.52 -8.48
N GLU A 126 -26.78 11.59 -9.37
CA GLU A 126 -27.58 10.41 -9.72
C GLU A 126 -27.86 9.55 -8.47
N THR A 127 -29.08 9.67 -7.93
CA THR A 127 -29.43 9.10 -6.62
C THR A 127 -29.29 7.57 -6.59
N GLU A 128 -29.68 6.89 -7.66
CA GLU A 128 -29.52 5.43 -7.79
C GLU A 128 -28.04 5.01 -7.67
N LYS A 129 -27.13 5.76 -8.31
CA LYS A 129 -25.68 5.50 -8.25
C LYS A 129 -25.12 5.77 -6.87
N LEU A 130 -25.55 6.87 -6.24
CA LEU A 130 -25.15 7.21 -4.88
C LEU A 130 -25.64 6.18 -3.85
N GLU A 131 -26.86 5.66 -3.99
CA GLU A 131 -27.39 4.61 -3.13
C GLU A 131 -26.65 3.28 -3.33
N LYS A 132 -26.39 2.88 -4.59
CA LYS A 132 -25.57 1.70 -4.90
C LYS A 132 -24.17 1.82 -4.31
N LEU A 133 -23.57 3.02 -4.33
CA LEU A 133 -22.27 3.27 -3.72
C LEU A 133 -22.28 3.11 -2.19
N VAL A 134 -23.31 3.62 -1.51
CA VAL A 134 -23.47 3.44 -0.05
C VAL A 134 -23.63 1.97 0.31
N GLN A 135 -24.43 1.23 -0.47
CA GLN A 135 -24.59 -0.22 -0.29
C GLN A 135 -23.27 -0.96 -0.52
N ALA A 136 -22.48 -0.56 -1.52
CA ALA A 136 -21.21 -1.19 -1.81
C ALA A 136 -20.18 -0.99 -0.68
N ILE A 137 -20.13 0.20 -0.05
CA ILE A 137 -19.25 0.51 1.09
C ILE A 137 -19.67 -0.29 2.35
N ARG A 138 -20.99 -0.40 2.58
CA ARG A 138 -21.56 -1.09 3.75
C ARG A 138 -21.68 -2.60 3.62
N GLY A 139 -21.72 -3.11 2.39
CA GLY A 139 -21.85 -4.53 2.09
C GLY A 139 -20.66 -5.33 2.64
N ASP A 140 -20.77 -6.67 2.61
CA ASP A 140 -19.74 -7.55 3.16
C ASP A 140 -18.36 -7.18 2.61
N GLN A 141 -17.46 -6.82 3.52
CA GLN A 141 -16.09 -6.42 3.20
C GLN A 141 -15.17 -7.65 3.05
N ARG A 142 -15.71 -8.85 3.30
CA ARG A 142 -15.09 -10.10 2.89
C ARG A 142 -15.39 -10.31 1.42
N LEU A 143 -14.45 -9.93 0.55
CA LEU A 143 -14.05 -10.60 -0.69
C LEU A 143 -13.29 -9.62 -1.59
N THR A 144 -11.96 -9.64 -1.48
CA THR A 144 -11.04 -9.41 -2.60
C THR A 144 -9.94 -10.46 -2.62
N SER A 145 -10.19 -11.69 -2.18
CA SER A 145 -9.20 -12.77 -2.27
C SER A 145 -8.83 -13.11 -3.71
N ASN A 146 -9.63 -12.68 -4.70
CA ASN A 146 -9.49 -13.07 -6.10
C ASN A 146 -9.22 -11.89 -7.06
N VAL A 147 -9.09 -10.64 -6.57
CA VAL A 147 -8.95 -9.47 -7.45
C VAL A 147 -7.50 -9.26 -7.94
N CYS A 148 -6.52 -9.87 -7.26
CA CYS A 148 -5.11 -9.78 -7.65
C CYS A 148 -4.58 -11.10 -8.24
N ILE A 149 -5.43 -11.97 -8.82
CA ILE A 149 -4.96 -12.93 -9.84
C ILE A 149 -4.87 -12.16 -11.16
N ILE A 150 -3.76 -11.44 -11.27
CA ILE A 150 -3.40 -10.65 -12.44
C ILE A 150 -3.15 -11.63 -13.58
N ASP A 151 -3.95 -11.53 -14.64
CA ASP A 151 -3.76 -12.21 -15.93
C ASP A 151 -2.30 -12.00 -16.42
N GLU A 152 -1.68 -13.06 -16.96
CA GLU A 152 -0.26 -13.15 -17.33
C GLU A 152 0.20 -12.06 -18.32
N GLY A 153 -0.75 -11.35 -18.96
CA GLY A 153 -0.48 -10.21 -19.85
C GLY A 153 -0.26 -8.85 -19.16
N LEU A 154 -1.03 -8.51 -18.11
CA LEU A 154 -0.86 -7.26 -17.35
C LEU A 154 0.25 -7.38 -16.29
N GLY A 155 0.57 -8.63 -15.95
CA GLY A 155 1.79 -9.00 -15.25
C GLY A 155 2.98 -8.27 -15.85
N SER A 156 3.18 -8.24 -17.17
CA SER A 156 4.36 -7.58 -17.75
C SER A 156 4.50 -6.07 -17.43
N PHE A 157 3.42 -5.29 -17.29
CA PHE A 157 3.54 -3.85 -17.05
C PHE A 157 3.66 -3.51 -15.56
N VAL A 158 2.88 -4.18 -14.71
CA VAL A 158 3.01 -4.06 -13.25
C VAL A 158 4.32 -4.72 -12.82
N VAL A 159 4.69 -5.90 -13.34
CA VAL A 159 6.00 -6.56 -13.15
C VAL A 159 7.15 -5.77 -13.76
N ASN A 160 6.98 -4.91 -14.77
CA ASN A 160 8.06 -4.02 -15.22
C ASN A 160 8.28 -2.84 -14.25
N ILE A 161 7.24 -2.37 -13.55
CA ILE A 161 7.37 -1.36 -12.48
C ILE A 161 7.83 -2.03 -11.18
N MET A 162 7.28 -3.21 -10.84
CA MET A 162 7.82 -4.09 -9.80
C MET A 162 9.26 -4.47 -10.15
N GLY A 163 9.64 -4.61 -11.41
CA GLY A 163 11.02 -4.90 -11.82
C GLY A 163 11.93 -3.70 -11.54
N ARG A 164 11.47 -2.47 -11.76
CA ARG A 164 12.30 -1.28 -11.50
C ARG A 164 12.33 -0.82 -10.04
N LEU A 165 11.30 -1.11 -9.24
CA LEU A 165 11.25 -0.76 -7.81
C LEU A 165 11.53 -1.95 -6.86
N ILE A 166 11.24 -3.17 -7.31
CA ILE A 166 11.47 -4.49 -6.69
C ILE A 166 12.36 -5.35 -7.62
N GLU A 167 13.38 -4.77 -8.28
CA GLU A 167 14.57 -5.55 -8.66
C GLU A 167 15.17 -6.01 -7.30
N GLY A 168 14.73 -7.08 -6.65
CA GLY A 168 14.43 -8.35 -7.29
C GLY A 168 15.70 -8.99 -7.82
N GLY A 169 16.87 -8.52 -7.37
CA GLY A 169 18.04 -9.39 -7.33
C GLY A 169 17.67 -10.57 -6.45
N ASP A 170 17.51 -11.72 -7.08
CA ASP A 170 17.20 -12.99 -6.47
C ASP A 170 18.16 -13.28 -5.29
N ILE A 171 17.71 -13.05 -4.05
CA ILE A 171 18.49 -13.45 -2.85
C ILE A 171 18.25 -14.95 -2.57
N ARG A 172 17.36 -15.64 -3.30
CA ARG A 172 17.03 -17.05 -3.03
C ARG A 172 18.00 -18.07 -3.61
N SER A 173 19.11 -17.68 -4.24
CA SER A 173 20.15 -18.68 -4.55
C SER A 173 21.57 -18.14 -4.45
N GLN A 174 22.16 -18.10 -3.25
CA GLN A 174 23.60 -18.40 -3.10
C GLN A 174 23.85 -19.21 -1.82
N ASN A 175 24.23 -20.48 -2.03
CA ASN A 175 24.60 -21.51 -1.06
C ASN A 175 25.74 -21.07 -0.12
N THR A 176 25.47 -20.18 0.82
CA THR A 176 26.38 -19.91 1.94
C THR A 176 25.71 -20.34 3.23
N PRO A 177 26.39 -21.09 4.11
CA PRO A 177 25.82 -21.48 5.38
C PRO A 177 25.46 -20.23 6.19
N ILE A 178 24.16 -20.00 6.35
CA ILE A 178 23.64 -19.00 7.27
C ILE A 178 23.66 -19.62 8.67
N GLY A 179 24.20 -18.91 9.67
CA GLY A 179 24.23 -19.38 11.05
C GLY A 179 22.83 -19.48 11.66
N GLU A 180 22.68 -20.30 12.70
CA GLU A 180 21.41 -20.43 13.43
C GLU A 180 20.85 -19.08 13.96
N PRO A 181 21.67 -18.15 14.50
CA PRO A 181 21.17 -16.83 14.93
C PRO A 181 20.52 -16.05 13.79
N THR A 182 21.11 -16.09 12.59
CA THR A 182 20.54 -15.40 11.43
C THR A 182 19.25 -16.07 10.96
N LYS A 183 19.14 -17.41 10.99
CA LYS A 183 17.89 -18.11 10.63
C LYS A 183 16.75 -17.77 11.59
N GLU A 184 17.05 -17.71 12.89
CA GLU A 184 16.08 -17.33 13.91
C GLU A 184 15.59 -15.89 13.70
N ALA A 185 16.52 -14.97 13.42
CA ALA A 185 16.19 -13.59 13.07
C ALA A 185 15.29 -13.49 11.83
N ILE A 186 15.59 -14.22 10.75
CA ILE A 186 14.74 -14.23 9.54
C ILE A 186 13.34 -14.72 9.87
N LYS A 187 13.20 -15.81 10.62
CA LYS A 187 11.90 -16.36 11.01
C LYS A 187 11.08 -15.36 11.82
N GLU A 188 11.71 -14.61 12.73
CA GLU A 188 11.03 -13.58 13.50
C GLU A 188 10.55 -12.43 12.60
N LEU A 189 11.36 -12.02 11.62
CA LEU A 189 10.99 -10.96 10.66
C LEU A 189 9.89 -11.39 9.68
N GLU A 190 9.93 -12.62 9.18
CA GLU A 190 8.91 -13.18 8.28
C GLU A 190 7.54 -13.32 8.96
N ASN A 191 7.50 -13.44 10.29
CA ASN A 191 6.24 -13.49 11.05
C ASN A 191 5.59 -12.12 11.27
N ILE A 192 6.26 -11.02 10.92
CA ILE A 192 5.70 -9.67 11.06
C ILE A 192 4.63 -9.47 9.98
N THR A 193 3.38 -9.29 10.40
CA THR A 193 2.29 -8.93 9.49
C THR A 193 2.59 -7.63 8.76
N GLY A 194 2.56 -7.66 7.42
CA GLY A 194 2.90 -6.52 6.56
C GLY A 194 4.38 -6.42 6.19
N MET A 195 5.21 -7.40 6.55
CA MET A 195 6.58 -7.50 6.08
C MET A 195 6.62 -7.76 4.56
N THR A 196 7.27 -6.88 3.82
CA THR A 196 7.46 -7.02 2.36
C THR A 196 8.96 -7.06 2.04
N ILE A 197 9.39 -7.93 1.13
CA ILE A 197 10.78 -7.98 0.68
C ILE A 197 11.11 -6.72 -0.12
N CYS A 198 12.26 -6.08 0.16
CA CYS A 198 12.72 -4.91 -0.58
C CYS A 198 13.91 -5.20 -1.50
N ASN A 199 14.31 -4.20 -2.29
CA ASN A 199 15.53 -4.26 -3.08
C ASN A 199 16.77 -4.21 -2.18
N ALA A 200 17.66 -5.21 -2.29
CA ALA A 200 18.89 -5.30 -1.49
C ALA A 200 19.81 -4.08 -1.65
N ASN A 201 19.80 -3.40 -2.81
CA ASN A 201 20.60 -2.20 -3.06
C ASN A 201 20.25 -1.03 -2.15
N LEU A 202 19.09 -1.07 -1.48
CA LEU A 202 18.69 -0.07 -0.50
C LEU A 202 19.54 -0.13 0.78
N VAL A 203 20.29 -1.21 1.01
CA VAL A 203 21.21 -1.35 2.14
C VAL A 203 22.23 -0.21 2.22
N ARG A 204 22.56 0.43 1.08
CA ARG A 204 23.48 1.60 1.03
C ARG A 204 22.98 2.81 1.81
N TYR A 205 21.68 2.89 2.09
CA TYR A 205 21.07 3.94 2.90
C TYR A 205 20.89 3.51 4.37
N ALA A 206 21.14 2.22 4.68
CA ALA A 206 20.91 1.67 5.99
C ALA A 206 22.04 1.99 6.96
N THR A 207 21.66 2.24 8.20
CA THR A 207 22.58 2.48 9.30
C THR A 207 22.74 1.19 10.10
N PHE A 208 23.98 0.88 10.48
CA PHE A 208 24.29 -0.26 11.33
C PHE A 208 23.64 -0.12 12.71
N ASN A 209 23.09 -1.22 13.22
CA ASN A 209 22.49 -1.28 14.55
C ASN A 209 23.31 -2.18 15.50
N PHE A 210 23.43 -3.47 15.19
CA PHE A 210 24.22 -4.44 15.97
C PHE A 210 24.65 -5.66 15.12
N LYS A 211 25.45 -6.56 15.71
CA LYS A 211 25.85 -7.84 15.11
C LYS A 211 25.26 -9.02 15.87
N LEU A 212 24.82 -10.03 15.15
CA LEU A 212 24.45 -11.34 15.68
C LEU A 212 25.71 -12.15 16.05
N LYS A 213 25.53 -13.24 16.81
CA LYS A 213 26.62 -14.15 17.24
C LYS A 213 27.43 -14.74 16.10
N ASP A 214 26.82 -14.92 14.93
CA ASP A 214 27.48 -15.43 13.72
C ASP A 214 28.14 -14.32 12.87
N GLY A 215 28.15 -13.08 13.37
CA GLY A 215 28.75 -11.92 12.73
C GLY A 215 27.84 -11.20 11.75
N THR A 216 26.60 -11.68 11.52
CA THR A 216 25.62 -11.01 10.66
C THR A 216 25.26 -9.64 11.22
N GLU A 217 25.33 -8.61 10.38
CA GLU A 217 25.02 -7.24 10.72
C GLU A 217 23.54 -6.96 10.51
N VAL A 218 22.88 -6.42 11.55
CA VAL A 218 21.53 -5.89 11.46
C VAL A 218 21.60 -4.40 11.16
N LYS A 219 21.01 -3.98 10.05
CA LYS A 219 20.97 -2.58 9.60
C LYS A 219 19.54 -2.14 9.39
N THR A 220 19.25 -0.88 9.66
CA THR A 220 17.90 -0.31 9.51
C THR A 220 17.93 0.99 8.73
N TRP A 221 16.84 1.25 8.00
CA TRP A 221 16.65 2.50 7.28
C TRP A 221 15.18 2.91 7.25
N THR A 222 14.88 4.13 7.65
CA THR A 222 13.53 4.70 7.48
C THR A 222 13.55 5.64 6.29
N ARG A 223 12.65 5.43 5.33
CA ARG A 223 12.52 6.33 4.17
C ARG A 223 12.00 7.70 4.62
N PRO A 224 12.75 8.81 4.42
CA PRO A 224 12.40 10.11 5.00
C PRO A 224 11.10 10.76 4.48
N LEU A 225 10.58 10.34 3.32
CA LEU A 225 9.50 11.04 2.61
C LEU A 225 8.26 10.21 2.31
N LEU A 226 8.38 8.88 2.36
CA LEU A 226 7.30 7.95 1.98
C LEU A 226 6.86 7.08 3.15
N GLY A 227 7.49 7.19 4.31
CA GLY A 227 7.38 6.18 5.35
C GLY A 227 7.99 4.84 4.91
N GLY A 228 8.02 3.89 5.83
CA GLY A 228 8.61 2.57 5.59
C GLY A 228 9.91 2.33 6.35
N ASP A 229 9.83 1.55 7.42
CA ASP A 229 10.98 1.08 8.18
C ASP A 229 11.52 -0.19 7.52
N HIS A 230 12.75 -0.10 7.02
CA HIS A 230 13.46 -1.19 6.38
C HIS A 230 14.44 -1.82 7.36
N ILE A 231 14.62 -3.13 7.22
CA ILE A 231 15.62 -3.91 7.92
C ILE A 231 16.41 -4.76 6.92
N PHE A 232 17.70 -4.86 7.16
CA PHE A 232 18.64 -5.64 6.38
C PHE A 232 19.48 -6.51 7.31
N LEU A 233 19.66 -7.78 6.93
CA LEU A 233 20.64 -8.67 7.52
C LEU A 233 21.78 -8.81 6.51
N SER A 234 22.99 -8.39 6.87
CA SER A 234 24.17 -8.49 6.01
C SER A 234 25.17 -9.48 6.58
N ALA A 235 25.64 -10.44 5.78
CA ALA A 235 26.73 -11.31 6.16
C ALA A 235 28.02 -10.49 6.44
N PRO A 236 28.99 -11.06 7.18
CA PRO A 236 30.27 -10.39 7.45
C PRO A 236 31.05 -9.96 6.19
N ASP A 237 30.81 -10.63 5.06
CA ASP A 237 31.40 -10.31 3.76
C ASP A 237 30.70 -9.13 3.04
N GLY A 238 29.68 -8.53 3.66
CA GLY A 238 28.92 -7.38 3.14
C GLY A 238 27.71 -7.74 2.29
N ARG A 239 27.47 -9.03 2.03
CA ARG A 239 26.32 -9.48 1.23
C ARG A 239 25.01 -9.38 2.01
N VAL A 240 23.94 -8.96 1.36
CA VAL A 240 22.60 -8.94 1.99
C VAL A 240 22.01 -10.35 1.98
N ILE A 241 21.73 -10.88 3.17
CA ILE A 241 21.08 -12.18 3.41
C ILE A 241 19.55 -12.04 3.39
N PHE A 242 19.06 -10.98 4.03
CA PHE A 242 17.63 -10.67 4.11
C PHE A 242 17.45 -9.17 4.00
N CYS A 243 16.38 -8.75 3.31
CA CYS A 243 15.96 -7.37 3.33
C CYS A 243 14.44 -7.26 3.22
N GLY A 244 13.84 -6.53 4.13
CA GLY A 244 12.41 -6.31 4.16
C GLY A 244 12.04 -4.96 4.76
N PHE A 245 10.78 -4.58 4.64
CA PHE A 245 10.27 -3.33 5.16
C PHE A 245 8.80 -3.42 5.58
N VAL A 246 8.39 -2.52 6.46
CA VAL A 246 7.00 -2.32 6.91
C VAL A 246 6.62 -0.84 6.80
N TRP A 247 5.41 -0.55 6.31
CA TRP A 247 4.97 0.84 6.06
C TRP A 247 4.60 1.61 7.33
N LEU A 248 3.73 1.06 8.19
CA LEU A 248 3.21 1.77 9.38
C LEU A 248 3.25 0.97 10.69
N LYS A 249 3.59 -0.32 10.66
CA LYS A 249 3.75 -1.16 11.87
C LYS A 249 5.17 -1.12 12.43
N SER A 250 5.76 0.07 12.53
CA SER A 250 7.11 0.25 13.07
C SER A 250 7.28 -0.36 14.46
N TYR A 251 6.22 -0.37 15.27
CA TYR A 251 6.24 -0.97 16.61
C TYR A 251 6.55 -2.47 16.59
N ASN A 252 5.91 -3.24 15.70
CA ASN A 252 6.16 -4.67 15.58
C ASN A 252 7.57 -4.94 15.08
N LEU A 253 8.05 -4.15 14.11
CA LEU A 253 9.43 -4.26 13.63
C LEU A 253 10.44 -3.88 14.72
N LYS A 254 10.19 -2.82 15.48
CA LYS A 254 11.04 -2.41 16.61
C LYS A 254 11.07 -3.48 17.70
N GLN A 255 9.94 -4.06 18.06
CA GLN A 255 9.88 -5.18 19.00
C GLN A 255 10.66 -6.40 18.49
N ALA A 256 10.46 -6.77 17.23
CA ALA A 256 11.22 -7.86 16.62
C ALA A 256 12.72 -7.58 16.62
N ILE A 257 13.15 -6.34 16.33
CA ILE A 257 14.56 -5.96 16.39
C ILE A 257 15.11 -6.10 17.82
N GLU A 258 14.38 -5.69 18.84
CA GLU A 258 14.81 -5.85 20.24
C GLU A 258 14.84 -7.32 20.70
N ASN A 259 13.87 -8.14 20.26
CA ASN A 259 13.87 -9.57 20.51
C ASN A 259 15.04 -10.27 19.83
N ILE A 260 15.30 -9.98 18.55
CA ILE A 260 16.46 -10.47 17.80
C ILE A 260 17.74 -10.05 18.51
N LYS A 261 17.82 -8.79 18.97
CA LYS A 261 18.97 -8.30 19.73
C LYS A 261 19.16 -9.11 21.02
N THR A 262 18.08 -9.44 21.72
CA THR A 262 18.15 -10.17 22.99
C THR A 262 18.52 -11.64 22.80
N ASN A 263 17.99 -12.31 21.76
CA ASN A 263 18.11 -13.75 21.58
C ASN A 263 19.33 -14.14 20.73
N CYS A 264 19.68 -13.31 19.73
CA CYS A 264 20.61 -13.65 18.67
C CYS A 264 21.97 -12.92 18.74
N THR A 265 22.18 -12.03 19.71
CA THR A 265 23.49 -11.39 20.01
C THR A 265 24.15 -12.01 21.23
#